data_AF-A0A3M1U3M8-F1
#
_entry.id   AF-A0A3M1U3M8-F1
#
_cell.length_a   1.000
_cell.length_b   1.000
_cell.length_c   1.000
_cell.angle_alpha   90.00
_cell.angle_beta   90.00
_cell.angle_gamma   90.00
#
_symmetry.space_group_name_H-M   'P 1'
#
loop_
_entity.id
_entity.type
_entity.pdbx_description
1 polymer ?
#
loop_
_entity_poly.entity_id
_entity_poly.type
_entity_poly.pdbx_seq_one_letter_code
_entity_poly.pdbx_strand_id
1 'polypeptide(L)' 'MEPCDGTNSIPPTLDTLQALSLMARQGKSRLLVVDNGEMIGMISFRDIMEFFNLKVALDESIP' A
#
# COMPACT_ATOMS: atom_id res chain seq x y z
N MET A 1 -9.73 19.30 3.35
CA MET A 1 -9.54 17.92 2.86
C MET A 1 -8.52 17.99 1.73
N GLU A 2 -7.46 17.19 1.76
CA GLU A 2 -6.51 17.13 0.62
C GLU A 2 -7.19 16.41 -0.56
N PRO A 3 -6.99 16.87 -1.81
CA PRO A 3 -7.54 16.20 -2.99
C PRO A 3 -6.88 14.83 -3.18
N CYS A 4 -7.63 13.84 -3.67
CA CYS A 4 -7.07 12.57 -4.11
C CYS A 4 -6.27 12.79 -5.39
N ASP A 5 -4.95 12.73 -5.29
CA ASP A 5 -4.05 12.90 -6.42
C ASP A 5 -2.94 11.83 -6.39
N GLY A 6 -2.01 11.89 -7.35
CA GLY A 6 -0.90 10.93 -7.44
C GLY A 6 0.12 10.98 -6.29
N THR A 7 -0.10 11.81 -5.26
CA THR A 7 0.75 11.92 -4.07
C THR A 7 0.13 11.29 -2.82
N ASN A 8 -1.16 10.97 -2.85
CA ASN A 8 -1.86 10.39 -1.72
C ASN A 8 -2.86 9.29 -2.12
N SER A 9 -3.00 8.97 -3.41
CA SER A 9 -3.89 7.94 -3.91
C SER A 9 -3.24 7.06 -4.99
N ILE A 10 -3.68 5.81 -5.07
CA ILE A 10 -3.22 4.79 -6.02
C ILE A 10 -4.40 3.95 -6.54
N PRO A 11 -4.30 3.35 -7.73
CA PRO A 11 -5.30 2.39 -8.20
C PRO A 11 -5.20 1.06 -7.42
N PRO A 12 -6.29 0.28 -7.34
CA PRO A 12 -6.28 -1.02 -6.64
C PRO A 12 -5.37 -2.07 -7.29
N THR A 13 -4.99 -1.87 -8.55
CA THR A 13 -4.12 -2.76 -9.32
C THR A 13 -2.63 -2.43 -9.18
N LEU A 14 -2.26 -1.39 -8.42
CA LEU A 14 -0.86 -1.02 -8.25
C LEU A 14 -0.12 -2.10 -7.48
N ASP A 15 1.09 -2.43 -7.94
CA ASP A 15 1.95 -3.39 -7.25
C ASP A 15 2.31 -2.89 -5.84
N THR A 16 2.30 -3.81 -4.88
CA THR A 16 2.51 -3.51 -3.46
C THR A 16 3.89 -2.90 -3.19
N LEU A 17 4.95 -3.35 -3.88
CA LEU A 17 6.30 -2.78 -3.72
C LEU A 17 6.38 -1.38 -4.31
N GLN A 18 5.65 -1.10 -5.38
CA GLN A 18 5.53 0.25 -5.93
C GLN A 18 4.81 1.18 -4.95
N ALA A 19 3.73 0.73 -4.31
CA ALA A 19 3.03 1.48 -3.28
C ALA A 19 3.93 1.81 -2.07
N LEU A 20 4.72 0.83 -1.59
CA LEU A 20 5.72 1.05 -0.54
C LEU A 20 6.79 2.06 -0.96
N SER A 21 7.29 1.94 -2.19
CA SER A 21 8.30 2.86 -2.73
C SER A 21 7.76 4.29 -2.81
N LEU A 22 6.49 4.45 -3.19
CA LEU A 22 5.82 5.75 -3.24
C LEU A 22 5.70 6.35 -1.82
N MET A 23 5.24 5.56 -0.86
CA MET A 23 5.15 5.93 0.56
C MET A 23 6.50 6.41 1.11
N ALA A 24 7.57 5.63 0.89
CA ALA A 24 8.91 5.96 1.36
C ALA A 24 9.44 7.25 0.73
N ARG A 25 9.28 7.43 -0.60
CA ARG A 25 9.76 8.61 -1.33
C ARG A 25 9.02 9.89 -0.95
N GLN A 26 7.73 9.80 -0.65
CA GLN A 26 6.87 10.95 -0.35
C GLN A 26 6.72 11.19 1.16
N GLY A 27 7.33 10.35 2.02
CA GLY A 27 7.17 10.43 3.47
C GLY A 27 5.72 10.18 3.93
N LYS A 28 4.93 9.45 3.14
CA LYS A 28 3.54 9.12 3.46
C LYS A 28 3.49 7.74 4.12
N SER A 29 2.75 7.61 5.21
CA SER A 29 2.56 6.31 5.88
C SER A 29 1.35 5.51 5.36
N ARG A 30 0.55 6.12 4.48
CA ARG A 30 -0.71 5.59 3.97
C ARG A 30 -1.04 6.17 2.60
N LEU A 31 -1.73 5.38 1.78
CA LEU A 31 -2.25 5.75 0.48
C LEU A 31 -3.73 5.40 0.41
N LEU A 32 -4.52 6.27 -0.21
CA LEU A 32 -5.91 6.01 -0.55
C LEU A 32 -5.96 5.09 -1.77
N VAL A 33 -6.88 4.13 -1.77
CA VAL A 33 -7.14 3.29 -2.94
C VAL A 33 -8.36 3.86 -3.64
N VAL A 34 -8.17 4.30 -4.88
CA VAL A 34 -9.20 4.96 -5.69
C VAL A 34 -9.40 4.17 -6.97
N ASP A 35 -10.66 3.91 -7.31
CA ASP A 35 -11.04 3.28 -8.58
C ASP A 35 -12.16 4.09 -9.24
N ASN A 36 -12.03 4.38 -10.54
CA ASN A 36 -12.98 5.21 -11.30
C ASN A 36 -13.37 6.54 -10.63
N GLY A 37 -12.45 7.14 -9.87
CA GLY A 37 -12.67 8.41 -9.15
C GLY A 37 -13.33 8.25 -7.77
N GLU A 38 -13.67 7.04 -7.36
CA GLU A 38 -14.24 6.74 -6.04
C GLU A 38 -13.19 6.15 -5.09
N MET A 39 -13.17 6.63 -3.84
CA MET A 39 -12.34 6.04 -2.79
C MET A 39 -12.97 4.72 -2.33
N ILE A 40 -12.30 3.62 -2.61
CA ILE A 40 -12.77 2.26 -2.25
C ILE A 40 -12.04 1.69 -1.03
N GLY A 41 -10.94 2.31 -0.60
CA GLY A 41 -10.19 1.84 0.56
C GLY A 41 -8.96 2.66 0.90
N MET A 42 -8.14 2.11 1.79
CA MET A 42 -6.86 2.67 2.22
C MET A 42 -5.91 1.52 2.52
N ILE A 43 -4.62 1.73 2.25
CA ILE A 43 -3.56 0.83 2.66
C ILE A 43 -2.47 1.63 3.38
N SER A 44 -1.96 1.09 4.49
CA SER A 44 -0.85 1.68 5.23
C SER A 44 0.44 0.90 5.06
N PHE A 45 1.56 1.59 5.28
CA PHE A 45 2.88 0.96 5.33
C PHE A 45 2.91 -0.19 6.35
N ARG A 46 2.24 -0.01 7.50
CA ARG A 46 2.16 -1.01 8.56
C ARG A 46 1.46 -2.29 8.08
N ASP A 47 0.31 -2.16 7.43
CA ASP A 47 -0.46 -3.32 6.94
C ASP A 47 0.38 -4.19 6.01
N ILE A 48 1.14 -3.54 5.11
CA ILE A 48 2.02 -4.23 4.16
C ILE A 48 3.18 -4.92 4.88
N MET A 49 3.80 -4.27 5.87
CA MET A 49 4.89 -4.90 6.64
C MET A 49 4.43 -6.07 7.49
N GLU A 50 3.26 -5.97 8.11
CA GLU A 50 2.66 -7.08 8.87
C GLU A 50 2.35 -8.27 7.95
N PHE A 51 1.79 -8.01 6.77
CA PHE A 51 1.59 -9.04 5.75
C PHE A 51 2.90 -9.68 5.28
N PHE A 52 3.94 -8.87 5.03
CA PHE A 52 5.23 -9.38 4.58
C PHE A 52 5.90 -10.26 5.63
N ASN A 53 5.89 -9.83 6.90
CA ASN A 53 6.42 -10.62 8.02
C ASN A 53 5.70 -11.97 8.14
N LEU A 54 4.36 -11.96 8.00
CA LEU A 54 3.57 -13.19 8.01
C LEU A 54 3.96 -14.11 6.85
N LYS A 55 4.12 -13.56 5.64
CA LYS A 55 4.50 -14.33 4.46
C LYS A 55 5.87 -14.99 4.62
N VAL A 56 6.87 -14.24 5.08
CA VAL A 56 8.22 -14.78 5.32
C VAL A 56 8.19 -15.93 6.32
N ALA A 57 7.47 -15.77 7.43
CA ALA A 57 7.33 -16.83 8.44
C ALA A 57 6.64 -18.10 7.90
N LEU A 58 5.69 -17.95 6.96
CA LEU A 58 5.03 -19.07 6.31
C LEU A 58 5.96 -19.79 5.31
N ASP A 59 6.74 -19.04 4.53
CA ASP A 59 7.67 -19.61 3.55
C ASP A 59 8.82 -20.38 4.25
N GLU A 60 9.25 -19.96 5.45
CA GLU A 60 10.22 -20.68 6.28
C GLU A 60 9.68 -21.99 6.91
N SER A 61 8.36 -22.22 6.85
CA SER A 61 7.69 -23.38 7.43
C SER A 61 7.41 -24.52 6.45
N ILE A 62 7.80 -24.36 5.18
CA ILE A 62 7.70 -25.40 4.15
C ILE A 62 9.11 -26.00 3.95
N PRO A 63 9.33 -27.29 4.25
CA PRO A 63 10.62 -27.95 4.05
C PRO A 63 11.03 -28.05 2.57
#